data_AF-A0A4S4K5S8-F1
#
_entry.id   AF-A0A4S4K5S8-F1
#
_cell.length_a   1.000
_cell.length_b   1.000
_cell.length_c   1.000
_cell.angle_alpha   90.00
_cell.angle_beta   90.00
_cell.angle_gamma   90.00
#
_symmetry.space_group_name_H-M   'P 1'
#
loop_
_entity.id
_entity.type
_entity.pdbx_description
1 polymer ?
#
loop_
_entity_poly.entity_id
_entity_poly.type
_entity_poly.pdbx_seq_one_letter_code
_entity_poly.pdbx_strand_id
1 'polypeptide(L)'
;MYSDKPQNTIPLKHTASIVEVEIGRPEKREHDGDPQHSAALEISGAILKCCLPEASKPPPQRAGNAEDLEEGLLTGTRRPLRTPFATKFTLKKMLLALIILASIVLLGSILAYSKTTVTPVLGVPFNVQLEWAQYSPYIPHGVYSGPPSGCEITQVNIRHGARFPTSGAAKSIVAAVSKLQAVKAYNDPDFDFLKTFTYDLGTNDLVEFGADQ
;
A
#
# COMPACT_ATOMS: atom_id res chain seq x y z
N MET A 1 -32.43 59.37 17.03
CA MET A 1 -31.15 58.73 17.43
C MET A 1 -31.40 57.23 17.57
N TYR A 2 -31.24 56.47 16.49
CA TYR A 2 -31.06 55.02 16.56
C TYR A 2 -30.05 54.70 15.47
N SER A 3 -28.88 54.27 15.91
CA SER A 3 -27.66 54.15 15.12
C SER A 3 -27.68 52.81 14.37
N ASP A 4 -27.48 52.85 13.05
CA ASP A 4 -27.17 51.66 12.26
C ASP A 4 -25.88 51.02 12.82
N LYS A 5 -25.98 49.75 13.22
CA LYS A 5 -24.81 48.91 13.51
C LYS A 5 -24.37 48.24 12.21
N PRO A 6 -23.07 48.28 11.85
CA PRO A 6 -22.57 47.55 10.69
C PRO A 6 -22.65 46.04 10.93
N GLN A 7 -23.13 45.32 9.92
CA GLN A 7 -23.08 43.87 9.87
C GLN A 7 -21.61 43.44 9.87
N ASN A 8 -21.23 42.72 10.92
CA ASN A 8 -19.92 42.12 11.07
C ASN A 8 -19.76 41.00 10.04
N THR A 9 -19.09 41.28 8.92
CA THR A 9 -18.67 40.24 7.97
C THR A 9 -17.63 39.36 8.66
N ILE A 10 -18.06 38.19 9.12
CA ILE A 10 -17.18 37.13 9.59
C ILE A 10 -16.37 36.66 8.38
N PRO A 11 -15.02 36.74 8.39
CA PRO A 11 -14.24 36.12 7.34
C PRO A 11 -14.43 34.60 7.44
N LEU A 12 -15.07 34.01 6.43
CA LEU A 12 -15.13 32.57 6.24
C LEU A 12 -13.68 32.07 6.11
N LYS A 13 -13.15 31.51 7.19
CA LYS A 13 -11.91 30.75 7.16
C LYS A 13 -12.10 29.63 6.13
N HIS A 14 -11.20 29.57 5.15
CA HIS A 14 -11.04 28.41 4.29
C HIS A 14 -10.83 27.19 5.18
N THR A 15 -11.91 26.45 5.43
CA THR A 15 -11.87 25.25 6.23
C THR A 15 -11.78 24.12 5.23
N ALA A 16 -10.57 23.62 5.00
CA ALA A 16 -10.41 22.30 4.42
C ALA A 16 -11.10 21.33 5.38
N SER A 17 -12.27 20.83 5.01
CA SER A 17 -12.89 19.74 5.77
C SER A 17 -12.10 18.48 5.45
N ILE A 18 -11.41 17.95 6.46
CA ILE A 18 -10.92 16.57 6.45
C ILE A 18 -12.19 15.71 6.54
N VAL A 19 -12.62 15.15 5.40
CA VAL A 19 -13.65 14.11 5.38
C VAL A 19 -12.93 12.78 5.34
N GLU A 20 -12.93 12.09 6.48
CA GLU A 20 -12.55 10.68 6.52
C GLU A 20 -13.70 9.91 5.86
N VAL A 21 -13.47 9.42 4.65
CA VAL A 21 -14.44 8.58 3.94
C VAL A 21 -14.00 7.14 4.18
N GLU A 22 -14.79 6.42 4.98
CA GLU A 22 -14.74 4.96 4.99
C GLU A 22 -15.22 4.50 3.62
N ILE A 23 -14.30 3.98 2.80
CA ILE A 23 -14.58 3.49 1.45
C ILE A 23 -15.30 2.14 1.62
N GLY A 24 -16.59 2.18 1.97
CA GLY A 24 -17.26 0.96 2.40
C GLY A 24 -18.73 1.12 2.80
N ARG A 25 -19.57 1.76 1.98
CA ARG A 25 -21.01 1.44 2.01
C ARG A 25 -21.70 1.73 0.68
N PRO A 26 -21.76 0.76 -0.25
CA PRO A 26 -22.82 0.76 -1.25
C PRO A 26 -24.12 0.24 -0.63
N GLU A 27 -25.21 0.96 -0.89
CA GLU A 27 -26.59 0.55 -0.62
C GLU A 27 -26.91 -0.75 -1.38
N LYS A 28 -27.60 -1.69 -0.72
CA LYS A 28 -27.88 -3.04 -1.24
C LYS A 28 -28.46 -2.98 -2.66
N ARG A 29 -27.70 -3.44 -3.65
CA ARG A 29 -28.26 -4.04 -4.85
C ARG A 29 -27.66 -5.41 -5.06
N GLU A 30 -28.53 -6.39 -4.91
CA GLU A 30 -28.34 -7.79 -5.24
C GLU A 30 -28.18 -7.91 -6.75
N HIS A 31 -26.99 -8.28 -7.23
CA HIS A 31 -26.87 -8.96 -8.50
C HIS A 31 -25.60 -9.82 -8.61
N ASP A 32 -25.90 -11.09 -8.85
CA ASP A 32 -25.17 -12.22 -9.43
C ASP A 32 -23.89 -11.96 -10.24
N GLY A 33 -22.87 -12.81 -10.00
CA GLY A 33 -21.96 -13.30 -11.04
C GLY A 33 -20.61 -12.60 -11.29
N ASP A 34 -19.53 -13.36 -11.05
CA ASP A 34 -18.16 -13.26 -11.61
C ASP A 34 -17.11 -12.39 -10.86
N PRO A 35 -16.01 -12.97 -10.33
CA PRO A 35 -14.96 -12.20 -9.66
C PRO A 35 -13.96 -11.67 -10.70
N GLN A 36 -14.22 -10.48 -11.23
CA GLN A 36 -13.21 -9.74 -11.97
C GLN A 36 -12.05 -9.37 -11.06
N HIS A 37 -10.85 -9.81 -11.47
CA HIS A 37 -9.56 -9.48 -10.90
C HIS A 37 -9.43 -7.97 -10.69
N SER A 38 -9.49 -7.54 -9.44
CA SER A 38 -9.08 -6.21 -9.02
C SER A 38 -7.90 -6.39 -8.08
N ALA A 39 -6.77 -5.77 -8.42
CA ALA A 39 -5.62 -5.69 -7.53
C ALA A 39 -6.10 -5.02 -6.23
N ALA A 40 -6.21 -5.81 -5.16
CA ALA A 40 -6.67 -5.33 -3.88
C ALA A 40 -5.52 -4.59 -3.20
N LEU A 41 -5.63 -3.27 -3.10
CA LEU A 41 -4.93 -2.53 -2.06
C LEU A 41 -5.86 -2.53 -0.83
N GLU A 42 -5.40 -2.99 0.33
CA GLU A 42 -6.21 -3.02 1.57
C GLU A 42 -6.43 -1.60 2.14
N ILE A 43 -7.22 -0.76 1.47
CA ILE A 43 -7.53 0.59 1.94
C ILE A 43 -8.53 0.52 3.10
N SER A 44 -8.08 0.83 4.32
CA SER A 44 -8.94 0.98 5.49
C SER A 44 -9.59 2.36 5.59
N GLY A 45 -9.10 3.35 4.83
CA GLY A 45 -9.63 4.70 4.79
C GLY A 45 -8.77 5.63 3.92
N ALA A 46 -9.34 6.78 3.54
CA ALA A 46 -8.61 7.80 2.78
C ALA A 46 -8.97 9.22 3.23
N ILE A 47 -7.99 10.12 3.16
CA ILE A 47 -8.18 11.56 3.34
C ILE A 47 -8.27 12.20 1.95
N LEU A 48 -9.35 12.93 1.72
CA LEU A 48 -9.61 13.64 0.48
C LEU A 48 -9.43 15.14 0.67
N LYS A 49 -8.83 15.79 -0.31
CA LYS A 49 -8.84 17.25 -0.47
C LYS A 49 -9.74 17.59 -1.65
N CYS A 50 -10.85 18.26 -1.37
CA CYS A 50 -11.81 18.67 -2.39
C CYS A 50 -11.69 20.16 -2.72
N CYS A 51 -11.52 20.48 -3.99
CA CYS A 51 -11.77 21.81 -4.51
C CYS A 51 -13.29 22.01 -4.56
N LEU A 52 -13.81 22.80 -3.63
CA LEU A 52 -15.17 23.31 -3.76
C LEU A 52 -15.23 24.15 -5.05
N PRO A 53 -16.30 24.03 -5.86
CA PRO A 53 -16.47 24.90 -7.01
C PRO A 53 -16.49 26.35 -6.51
N GLU A 54 -15.46 27.10 -6.87
CA GLU A 54 -15.36 28.50 -6.51
C GLU A 54 -16.53 29.22 -7.19
N ALA A 55 -17.41 29.83 -6.40
CA ALA A 55 -18.47 30.70 -6.92
C ALA A 55 -17.79 31.82 -7.73
N SER A 56 -17.79 31.65 -9.06
CA SER A 56 -17.45 32.63 -10.09
C SER A 56 -16.61 33.82 -9.59
N LYS A 57 -15.32 33.62 -9.34
CA LYS A 57 -14.40 34.75 -9.18
C LYS A 57 -14.01 35.23 -10.59
N PRO A 58 -14.19 36.51 -10.93
CA PRO A 58 -13.83 37.02 -12.25
C PRO A 58 -12.31 36.90 -12.48
N PRO A 59 -11.87 36.69 -13.73
CA PRO A 59 -10.49 36.36 -14.05
C PRO A 59 -9.54 37.48 -13.61
N PRO A 60 -8.35 37.14 -13.07
CA PRO A 60 -7.35 38.14 -12.73
C PRO A 60 -6.87 38.83 -14.01
N GLN A 61 -6.87 40.15 -13.96
CA GLN A 61 -6.35 40.99 -15.03
C GLN A 61 -4.84 40.77 -15.17
N ARG A 62 -4.43 40.56 -16.42
CA ARG A 62 -3.07 40.35 -16.88
C ARG A 62 -2.28 41.65 -16.72
N ALA A 63 -1.44 41.74 -15.69
CA ALA A 63 -0.36 42.72 -15.61
C ALA A 63 0.90 42.11 -16.22
N GLY A 64 1.49 42.83 -17.17
CA GLY A 64 2.60 42.38 -17.97
C GLY A 64 3.98 42.56 -17.34
N ASN A 65 4.94 42.04 -18.11
CA ASN A 65 6.32 42.47 -18.28
C ASN A 65 7.28 42.21 -17.11
N ALA A 66 8.14 41.22 -17.30
CA ALA A 66 9.58 41.40 -17.12
C ALA A 66 10.28 40.29 -17.90
N GLU A 67 11.03 40.72 -18.93
CA GLU A 67 12.06 39.93 -19.59
C GLU A 67 13.20 39.73 -18.60
N ASP A 68 13.58 38.48 -18.32
CA ASP A 68 14.88 38.18 -17.74
C ASP A 68 15.65 37.27 -18.71
N LEU A 69 16.53 37.96 -19.45
CA LEU A 69 17.69 37.40 -20.11
C LEU A 69 18.71 37.00 -19.03
N GLU A 70 19.06 35.72 -18.95
CA GLU A 70 20.41 35.32 -18.52
C GLU A 70 20.88 34.11 -19.32
N GLU A 71 21.68 34.41 -20.34
CA GLU A 71 22.60 33.52 -21.02
C GLU A 71 23.80 33.25 -20.10
N GLY A 72 23.72 32.15 -19.33
CA GLY A 72 24.82 31.64 -18.51
C GLY A 72 25.82 30.83 -19.32
N LEU A 73 26.74 31.53 -19.99
CA LEU A 73 27.87 31.01 -20.76
C LEU A 73 28.92 30.35 -19.84
N LEU A 74 28.91 29.03 -19.68
CA LEU A 74 30.04 28.29 -19.09
C LEU A 74 30.95 27.68 -20.16
N THR A 75 31.82 28.52 -20.71
CA THR A 75 33.04 28.11 -21.41
C THR A 75 34.03 27.49 -20.42
N GLY A 76 33.89 26.18 -20.18
CA GLY A 76 34.87 25.38 -19.47
C GLY A 76 35.89 24.78 -20.44
N THR A 77 37.09 25.36 -20.50
CA THR A 77 38.21 24.86 -21.29
C THR A 77 38.66 23.49 -20.77
N ARG A 78 38.58 22.48 -21.64
CA ARG A 78 39.08 21.12 -21.38
C ARG A 78 40.60 21.15 -21.22
N ARG A 79 41.11 20.85 -20.02
CA ARG A 79 42.51 20.41 -19.83
C ARG A 79 42.55 18.88 -19.84
N PRO A 80 43.44 18.24 -20.61
CA PRO A 80 43.56 16.79 -20.61
C PRO A 80 44.30 16.33 -19.35
N LEU A 81 43.66 15.50 -18.53
CA LEU A 81 44.34 14.79 -17.46
C LEU A 81 44.92 13.49 -18.01
N ARG A 82 46.22 13.50 -18.29
CA ARG A 82 47.02 12.29 -18.53
C ARG A 82 47.22 11.57 -17.21
N THR A 83 46.75 10.33 -17.10
CA THR A 83 47.40 9.29 -16.31
C THR A 83 47.49 8.02 -17.15
N PRO A 84 48.66 7.35 -17.19
CA PRO A 84 48.83 6.09 -17.90
C PRO A 84 48.51 4.94 -16.94
N PHE A 85 47.34 4.34 -17.08
CA PHE A 85 47.16 2.96 -16.63
C PHE A 85 46.83 2.13 -17.86
N ALA A 86 47.90 1.68 -18.54
CA ALA A 86 47.83 0.79 -19.67
C ALA A 86 47.32 -0.59 -19.20
N THR A 87 46.02 -0.69 -18.98
CA THR A 87 45.36 -1.97 -18.89
C THR A 87 45.16 -2.47 -20.31
N LYS A 88 45.88 -3.55 -20.66
CA LYS A 88 45.74 -4.25 -21.93
C LYS A 88 44.39 -5.01 -21.96
N PHE A 89 43.28 -4.29 -21.90
CA PHE A 89 41.97 -4.86 -22.20
C PHE A 89 41.86 -4.98 -23.71
N THR A 90 42.12 -6.18 -24.21
CA THR A 90 41.91 -6.50 -25.62
C THR A 90 40.43 -6.29 -25.95
N LEU A 91 40.11 -5.62 -27.07
CA LEU A 91 38.75 -5.32 -27.52
C LEU A 91 37.81 -6.54 -27.46
N LYS A 92 38.34 -7.73 -27.70
CA LYS A 92 37.63 -9.02 -27.58
C LYS A 92 37.15 -9.31 -26.15
N LYS A 93 37.93 -8.98 -25.12
CA LYS A 93 37.53 -9.16 -23.71
C LYS A 93 36.47 -8.14 -23.28
N MET A 94 36.55 -6.91 -23.80
CA MET A 94 35.51 -5.90 -23.59
C MET A 94 34.19 -6.31 -24.25
N LEU A 95 34.24 -6.85 -25.47
CA LEU A 95 33.05 -7.36 -26.17
C LEU A 95 32.43 -8.57 -25.46
N LEU A 96 33.25 -9.52 -24.98
CA LEU A 96 32.76 -10.68 -24.21
C LEU A 96 32.07 -10.25 -22.91
N ALA A 97 32.66 -9.29 -22.19
CA ALA A 97 32.09 -8.76 -20.95
C ALA A 97 30.73 -8.08 -21.20
N LEU A 98 30.59 -7.30 -22.29
CA LEU A 98 29.33 -6.66 -22.66
C LEU A 98 28.24 -7.67 -23.05
N ILE A 99 28.61 -8.74 -23.77
CA ILE A 99 27.67 -9.82 -24.11
C ILE A 99 27.19 -10.56 -22.85
N ILE A 100 28.08 -10.82 -21.89
CA ILE A 100 27.73 -11.43 -20.60
C ILE A 100 26.85 -10.50 -19.76
N LEU A 101 27.13 -9.20 -19.73
CA LEU A 101 26.31 -8.23 -19.02
C LEU A 101 24.91 -8.11 -19.65
N ALA A 102 24.85 -8.05 -20.99
CA ALA A 102 23.59 -8.03 -21.72
C ALA A 102 22.78 -9.31 -21.53
N SER A 103 23.42 -10.49 -21.50
CA SER A 103 22.73 -11.76 -21.25
C SER A 103 22.24 -11.89 -19.82
N ILE A 104 22.97 -11.38 -18.82
CA ILE A 104 22.52 -11.31 -17.42
C ILE A 104 21.31 -10.36 -17.29
N VAL A 105 21.31 -9.21 -17.99
CA VAL A 105 20.18 -8.28 -17.99
C VAL A 105 18.95 -8.88 -18.70
N LEU A 106 19.14 -9.59 -19.81
CA LEU A 106 18.05 -10.31 -20.49
C LEU A 106 17.50 -11.46 -19.63
N LEU A 107 18.35 -12.26 -18.99
CA LEU A 107 17.92 -13.33 -18.07
C LEU A 107 17.19 -12.77 -16.84
N GLY A 108 17.69 -11.67 -16.26
CA GLY A 108 17.05 -11.00 -15.13
C GLY A 108 15.67 -10.44 -15.47
N SER A 109 15.46 -10.01 -16.72
CA SER A 109 14.16 -9.52 -17.20
C SER A 109 13.13 -10.65 -17.38
N ILE A 110 13.57 -11.87 -17.71
CA ILE A 110 12.68 -13.06 -17.76
C ILE A 110 12.28 -13.51 -16.35
N LEU A 111 13.15 -13.30 -15.35
CA LEU A 111 12.87 -13.56 -13.93
C LEU A 111 12.01 -12.47 -13.26
N ALA A 112 11.92 -11.27 -13.85
CA ALA A 112 10.93 -10.25 -13.49
C ALA A 112 9.52 -10.60 -14.01
N TYR A 113 9.23 -11.91 -14.11
CA TYR A 113 7.90 -12.46 -14.34
C TYR A 113 6.98 -11.84 -13.30
N SER A 114 5.95 -11.14 -13.78
CA SER A 114 4.92 -10.57 -12.92
C SER A 114 4.27 -11.73 -12.15
N LYS A 115 4.63 -11.91 -10.88
CA LYS A 115 3.93 -12.86 -10.01
C LYS A 115 2.51 -12.31 -9.89
N THR A 116 1.55 -12.91 -10.62
CA THR A 116 0.14 -12.73 -10.33
C THR A 116 -0.07 -13.33 -8.95
N THR A 117 -0.06 -12.51 -7.91
CA THR A 117 -0.29 -12.93 -6.53
C THR A 117 -1.78 -13.22 -6.39
N VAL A 118 -2.15 -14.46 -6.68
CA VAL A 118 -3.44 -15.00 -6.27
C VAL A 118 -3.25 -15.50 -4.85
N THR A 119 -3.96 -14.91 -3.90
CA THR A 119 -3.90 -15.34 -2.50
C THR A 119 -4.27 -16.83 -2.42
N PRO A 120 -3.45 -17.69 -1.80
CA PRO A 120 -3.71 -19.12 -1.71
C PRO A 120 -5.04 -19.44 -1.02
N VAL A 121 -5.71 -20.54 -1.37
CA VAL A 121 -6.94 -20.96 -0.66
C VAL A 121 -6.57 -21.63 0.67
N LEU A 122 -7.14 -21.15 1.79
CA LEU A 122 -6.82 -21.66 3.14
C LEU A 122 -7.38 -23.05 3.48
N GLY A 123 -8.23 -23.63 2.62
CA GLY A 123 -8.89 -24.92 2.88
C GLY A 123 -9.93 -24.89 4.01
N VAL A 124 -10.26 -23.70 4.53
CA VAL A 124 -11.29 -23.48 5.55
C VAL A 124 -12.55 -22.92 4.89
N PRO A 125 -13.78 -23.36 5.26
CA PRO A 125 -15.01 -22.81 4.72
C PRO A 125 -15.10 -21.27 4.86
N PHE A 126 -15.58 -20.59 3.83
CA PHE A 126 -15.64 -19.12 3.79
C PHE A 126 -16.45 -18.52 4.96
N ASN A 127 -17.56 -19.16 5.33
CA ASN A 127 -18.37 -18.73 6.45
C ASN A 127 -17.64 -18.82 7.80
N VAL A 128 -16.67 -19.72 7.95
CA VAL A 128 -15.85 -19.80 9.17
C VAL A 128 -14.79 -18.69 9.16
N GLN A 129 -14.19 -18.41 8.00
CA GLN A 129 -13.20 -17.34 7.86
C GLN A 129 -13.79 -15.96 8.21
N LEU A 130 -15.06 -15.71 7.89
CA LEU A 130 -15.78 -14.47 8.22
C LEU A 130 -15.93 -14.22 9.73
N GLU A 131 -15.88 -15.28 10.54
CA GLU A 131 -16.14 -15.23 11.98
C GLU A 131 -14.85 -15.02 12.80
N TRP A 132 -13.71 -14.76 12.14
CA TRP A 132 -12.42 -14.53 12.80
C TRP A 132 -12.15 -13.06 13.14
N ALA A 133 -13.16 -12.19 12.95
CA ALA A 133 -13.09 -10.75 13.19
C ALA A 133 -11.86 -10.12 12.49
N GLN A 134 -10.99 -9.42 13.22
CA GLN A 134 -9.80 -8.78 12.66
C GLN A 134 -8.72 -9.75 12.14
N TYR A 135 -8.86 -11.05 12.43
CA TYR A 135 -7.97 -12.11 11.93
C TYR A 135 -8.50 -12.78 10.66
N SER A 136 -9.71 -12.41 10.22
CA SER A 136 -10.24 -12.86 8.93
C SER A 136 -9.33 -12.37 7.81
N PRO A 137 -9.03 -13.19 6.79
CA PRO A 137 -8.39 -12.74 5.57
C PRO A 137 -9.11 -11.55 4.93
N TYR A 138 -8.41 -10.81 4.06
CA TYR A 138 -9.02 -9.78 3.23
C TYR A 138 -10.23 -10.34 2.48
N ILE A 139 -11.35 -9.60 2.53
CA ILE A 139 -12.53 -9.89 1.74
C ILE A 139 -12.94 -8.58 1.07
N PRO A 140 -13.00 -8.52 -0.27
CA PRO A 140 -13.42 -7.32 -0.96
C PRO A 140 -14.89 -7.04 -0.63
N HIS A 141 -15.15 -5.87 -0.04
CA HIS A 141 -16.52 -5.45 0.29
C HIS A 141 -17.29 -4.90 -0.92
N GLY A 142 -16.60 -4.61 -2.03
CA GLY A 142 -17.23 -4.12 -3.25
C GLY A 142 -16.20 -3.62 -4.27
N VAL A 143 -16.70 -3.01 -5.33
CA VAL A 143 -15.88 -2.42 -6.40
C VAL A 143 -15.46 -1.01 -5.99
N TYR A 144 -14.19 -0.68 -6.19
CA TYR A 144 -13.68 0.65 -5.92
C TYR A 144 -14.34 1.68 -6.83
N SER A 145 -14.93 2.71 -6.21
CA SER A 145 -15.37 3.93 -6.89
C SER A 145 -14.34 5.02 -6.61
N GLY A 146 -13.84 5.66 -7.68
CA GLY A 146 -12.87 6.74 -7.56
C GLY A 146 -13.38 7.92 -6.70
N PRO A 147 -12.48 8.82 -6.28
CA PRO A 147 -12.87 10.01 -5.54
C PRO A 147 -13.89 10.85 -6.36
N PRO A 148 -14.83 11.55 -5.70
CA PRO A 148 -15.76 12.43 -6.38
C PRO A 148 -15.05 13.48 -7.24
N SER A 149 -15.73 14.00 -8.27
CA SER A 149 -15.18 15.06 -9.12
C SER A 149 -14.75 16.27 -8.30
N GLY A 150 -13.56 16.80 -8.56
CA GLY A 150 -12.97 17.91 -7.81
C GLY A 150 -12.30 17.50 -6.49
N CYS A 151 -12.26 16.21 -6.14
CA CYS A 151 -11.54 15.70 -4.98
C CYS A 151 -10.31 14.89 -5.37
N GLU A 152 -9.23 15.08 -4.63
CA GLU A 152 -7.98 14.33 -4.75
C GLU A 152 -7.69 13.57 -3.46
N ILE A 153 -7.25 12.31 -3.57
CA ILE A 153 -6.80 11.52 -2.43
C ILE A 153 -5.42 12.03 -2.03
N THR A 154 -5.28 12.51 -0.80
CA THR A 154 -4.01 13.02 -0.27
C THR A 154 -3.33 12.03 0.67
N GLN A 155 -4.10 11.11 1.26
CA GLN A 155 -3.57 10.07 2.13
C GLN A 155 -4.47 8.83 2.06
N VAL A 156 -3.85 7.66 2.16
CA VAL A 156 -4.53 6.36 2.24
C VAL A 156 -4.01 5.64 3.49
N ASN A 157 -4.90 5.06 4.27
CA ASN A 157 -4.55 4.16 5.36
C ASN A 157 -4.70 2.73 4.88
N ILE A 158 -3.64 1.93 4.97
CA ILE A 158 -3.60 0.56 4.45
C ILE A 158 -3.33 -0.40 5.61
N ARG A 159 -4.06 -1.53 5.66
CA ARG A 159 -3.78 -2.60 6.62
C ARG A 159 -2.69 -3.53 6.09
N HIS A 160 -2.00 -4.19 7.01
CA HIS A 160 -1.09 -5.27 6.66
C HIS A 160 -1.89 -6.57 6.46
N GLY A 161 -1.44 -7.45 5.58
CA GLY A 161 -2.00 -8.79 5.44
C GLY A 161 -1.79 -9.68 6.67
N ALA A 162 -2.16 -10.95 6.54
CA ALA A 162 -2.02 -11.93 7.60
C ALA A 162 -0.57 -12.05 8.10
N ARG A 163 -0.40 -12.21 9.41
CA ARG A 163 0.89 -12.29 10.08
C ARG A 163 0.88 -13.27 11.24
N PHE A 164 2.07 -13.66 11.69
CA PHE A 164 2.21 -14.38 12.94
C PHE A 164 1.75 -13.54 14.14
N PRO A 165 1.41 -14.20 15.28
CA PRO A 165 1.02 -13.51 16.50
C PRO A 165 2.08 -12.49 16.95
N THR A 166 1.66 -11.46 17.69
CA THR A 166 2.64 -10.56 18.32
C THR A 166 3.46 -11.33 19.35
N SER A 167 4.66 -10.86 19.69
CA SER A 167 5.52 -11.55 20.68
C SER A 167 4.82 -11.78 22.03
N GLY A 168 3.94 -10.86 22.44
CA GLY A 168 3.12 -11.02 23.64
C GLY A 168 2.06 -12.12 23.48
N ALA A 169 1.31 -12.09 22.38
CA ALA A 169 0.29 -13.10 22.09
C ALA A 169 0.90 -14.50 21.92
N ALA A 170 2.05 -14.62 21.24
CA ALA A 170 2.77 -15.87 21.08
C ALA A 170 3.13 -16.50 22.44
N LYS A 171 3.65 -15.70 23.38
CA LYS A 171 3.93 -16.16 24.75
C LYS A 171 2.67 -16.68 25.44
N SER A 172 1.55 -15.96 25.31
CA SER A 172 0.26 -16.38 25.88
C SER A 172 -0.26 -17.68 25.28
N ILE A 173 -0.14 -17.85 23.96
CA ILE A 173 -0.56 -19.07 23.26
C ILE A 173 0.31 -20.25 23.68
N VAL A 174 1.63 -20.11 23.67
CA VAL A 174 2.56 -21.16 24.13
C VAL A 174 2.24 -21.58 25.57
N ALA A 175 2.03 -20.62 26.47
CA ALA A 175 1.66 -20.92 27.85
C ALA A 175 0.31 -21.64 27.97
N ALA A 176 -0.68 -21.30 27.14
CA ALA A 176 -1.96 -21.99 27.09
C ALA A 176 -1.81 -23.43 26.56
N VAL A 177 -1.07 -23.62 25.47
CA VAL A 177 -0.78 -24.94 24.89
C VAL A 177 -0.07 -25.83 25.91
N SER A 178 0.95 -25.32 26.62
CA SER A 178 1.65 -26.09 27.66
C SER A 178 0.72 -26.51 28.81
N LYS A 179 -0.23 -25.65 29.21
CA LYS A 179 -1.22 -26.00 30.25
C LYS A 179 -2.15 -27.11 29.78
N LEU A 180 -2.61 -27.04 28.53
CA LEU A 180 -3.45 -28.07 27.94
C LEU A 180 -2.70 -29.39 27.84
N GLN A 181 -1.44 -29.37 27.38
CA GLN A 181 -0.59 -30.57 27.28
C GLN A 181 -0.26 -31.24 28.62
N ALA A 182 -0.31 -30.50 29.72
CA ALA A 182 -0.04 -31.04 31.05
C ALA A 182 -1.21 -31.83 31.66
N VAL A 183 -2.40 -31.83 31.03
CA VAL A 183 -3.55 -32.59 31.56
C VAL A 183 -3.34 -34.10 31.38
N LYS A 184 -3.85 -34.89 32.34
CA LYS A 184 -3.69 -36.35 32.32
C LYS A 184 -4.52 -37.04 31.24
N ALA A 185 -5.70 -36.50 30.95
CA ALA A 185 -6.64 -37.02 29.97
C ALA A 185 -7.55 -35.91 29.46
N TYR A 186 -7.94 -36.01 28.20
CA TYR A 186 -9.03 -35.22 27.62
C TYR A 186 -10.30 -36.08 27.64
N ASN A 187 -11.43 -35.46 27.98
CA ASN A 187 -12.73 -36.15 27.95
C ASN A 187 -13.36 -36.13 26.56
N ASP A 188 -12.89 -35.22 25.70
CA ASP A 188 -13.38 -35.04 24.33
C ASP A 188 -12.23 -35.43 23.37
N PRO A 189 -12.47 -36.40 22.46
CA PRO A 189 -11.46 -36.86 21.52
C PRO A 189 -10.98 -35.79 20.54
N ASP A 190 -11.75 -34.71 20.33
CA ASP A 190 -11.34 -33.61 19.44
C ASP A 190 -10.10 -32.87 19.96
N PHE A 191 -9.72 -33.06 21.24
CA PHE A 191 -8.49 -32.54 21.82
C PHE A 191 -7.28 -33.48 21.74
N ASP A 192 -7.42 -34.68 21.17
CA ASP A 192 -6.31 -35.65 21.15
C ASP A 192 -5.07 -35.14 20.40
N PHE A 193 -5.26 -34.28 19.39
CA PHE A 193 -4.16 -33.67 18.65
C PHE A 193 -3.20 -32.86 19.54
N LEU A 194 -3.70 -32.31 20.66
CA LEU A 194 -2.89 -31.49 21.56
C LEU A 194 -1.74 -32.28 22.19
N LYS A 195 -1.87 -33.61 22.33
CA LYS A 195 -0.82 -34.49 22.90
C LYS A 195 0.49 -34.43 22.11
N THR A 196 0.40 -34.22 20.79
CA THR A 196 1.55 -34.21 19.88
C THR A 196 1.70 -32.86 19.15
N PHE A 197 0.83 -31.90 19.45
CA PHE A 197 0.88 -30.58 18.84
C PHE A 197 2.18 -29.86 19.20
N THR A 198 2.88 -29.37 18.19
CA THR A 198 4.05 -28.50 18.38
C THR A 198 3.68 -27.09 17.95
N TYR A 199 3.88 -26.11 18.84
CA TYR A 199 3.74 -24.71 18.45
C TYR A 199 5.03 -24.28 17.73
N ASP A 200 4.96 -24.08 16.42
CA ASP A 200 6.09 -23.77 15.53
C ASP A 200 5.93 -22.43 14.79
N LEU A 201 4.99 -21.59 15.23
CA LEU A 201 4.74 -20.28 14.62
C LEU A 201 5.80 -19.24 15.02
N GLY A 202 6.13 -18.35 14.08
CA GLY A 202 6.99 -17.18 14.31
C GLY A 202 6.29 -16.07 15.11
N THR A 203 6.81 -14.84 15.02
CA THR A 203 6.20 -13.67 15.68
C THR A 203 6.27 -12.42 14.83
N ASN A 204 5.18 -11.63 14.80
CA ASN A 204 5.03 -10.32 14.15
C ASN A 204 5.10 -10.31 12.62
N ASP A 205 5.90 -11.18 12.02
CA ASP A 205 6.17 -11.15 10.58
C ASP A 205 4.96 -11.59 9.74
N LEU A 206 4.84 -11.02 8.54
CA LEU A 206 3.87 -11.46 7.55
C LEU A 206 4.12 -12.92 7.19
N VAL A 207 3.05 -13.69 7.12
CA VAL A 207 3.11 -15.05 6.56
C VAL A 207 3.03 -14.97 5.04
N GLU A 208 3.52 -15.97 4.31
CA GLU A 208 3.48 -15.97 2.84
C GLU A 208 2.07 -15.71 2.29
N PHE A 209 1.05 -16.31 2.92
CA PHE A 209 -0.35 -16.06 2.60
C PHE A 209 -0.71 -14.57 2.70
N GLY A 210 -0.26 -13.88 3.75
CA GLY A 210 -0.53 -12.46 3.96
C GLY A 210 0.36 -11.53 3.13
N ALA A 211 1.48 -12.02 2.61
CA ALA A 211 2.31 -11.28 1.65
C ALA A 211 1.72 -11.33 0.23
N ASP A 212 0.92 -12.36 -0.07
CA ASP A 212 0.16 -12.51 -1.31
C ASP A 212 -1.26 -11.89 -1.22
N GLN A 213 -1.57 -11.17 -0.13
CA GLN A 213 -2.75 -10.31 0.05
C GLN A 213 -2.42 -8.85 -0.26
#